data_AF-A0A5P9D8X6-F1
#
_entry.id   AF-A0A5P9D8X6-F1
#
_cell.length_a   1.000
_cell.length_b   1.000
_cell.length_c   1.000
_cell.angle_alpha   90.00
_cell.angle_beta   90.00
_cell.angle_gamma   90.00
#
_symmetry.space_group_name_H-M   'P 1'
#
loop_
_entity.id
_entity.type
_entity.pdbx_description
1 polymer ?
#
loop_
_entity_poly.entity_id
_entity_poly.type
_entity_poly.pdbx_seq_one_letter_code
_entity_poly.pdbx_strand_id
1 'polypeptide(L)'
;MPGKMNETMPAPSRRKPVENRRRHLTRDSQSSSRKSTDQSSSAASASDMTHIVLAFEDNRLIGDLFGQFDQNLALIEQRLGIDAIARGNQVTLKGSRAGCAQARTALEAMYQRLLQGQEIHPGDVDGALRMAAAAEAQLPLPTLEPKSRLAFAQIATRRKTIVARTPTQDAYIRAMDRADLIFGTGPAGTGKTFLAVAYAAALLERGDVARLILSRPAVEAGERLGFLPGEMKDKVDPYLRPIYDALYEMMPAEKVDRGLQSGMIEVAPLAFMRGRTLSNAVVLLDEAQNTTSMQMKMFLTRLGEGSKMIVTGDPSQIDLPAGQKSGLREALGLLTDIEAVAHIRFNETDVVRHELVGRIVTAYDNASREESVARERRFNERNRDNGQDGAPPRPREAAAS
;
A
#
# COMPACT_ATOMS: atom_id res chain seq x y z
N MET A 1 -8.37 59.91 -12.92
CA MET A 1 -8.23 60.79 -14.12
C MET A 1 -6.99 61.64 -13.92
N PRO A 2 -6.07 61.82 -14.90
CA PRO A 2 -5.84 61.16 -16.21
C PRO A 2 -4.48 60.37 -16.19
N GLY A 3 -3.96 59.65 -17.19
CA GLY A 3 -4.25 59.48 -18.62
C GLY A 3 -2.98 59.69 -19.46
N LYS A 4 -2.81 58.85 -20.52
CA LYS A 4 -1.84 58.82 -21.66
C LYS A 4 -0.92 57.57 -21.62
N MET A 5 -1.04 56.53 -22.46
CA MET A 5 -1.24 56.34 -23.92
C MET A 5 -0.14 56.93 -24.82
N ASN A 6 0.59 56.02 -25.51
CA ASN A 6 0.98 56.02 -26.93
C ASN A 6 1.74 54.70 -27.20
N GLU A 7 1.38 53.77 -28.09
CA GLU A 7 1.07 53.76 -29.54
C GLU A 7 2.17 53.02 -30.33
N THR A 8 1.77 51.93 -31.03
CA THR A 8 2.14 51.48 -32.41
C THR A 8 3.64 51.28 -32.80
N MET A 9 4.12 50.30 -33.60
CA MET A 9 3.61 49.57 -34.79
C MET A 9 4.61 48.42 -35.22
N PRO A 10 4.58 47.71 -36.40
CA PRO A 10 4.51 46.23 -36.47
C PRO A 10 5.54 45.47 -37.39
N ALA A 11 5.39 44.12 -37.46
CA ALA A 11 5.68 43.17 -38.59
C ALA A 11 7.17 42.89 -39.01
N PRO A 12 7.53 41.78 -39.74
CA PRO A 12 6.70 40.96 -40.63
C PRO A 12 6.92 39.41 -40.68
N SER A 13 5.99 38.78 -41.41
CA SER A 13 5.94 37.38 -41.89
C SER A 13 7.00 37.00 -42.93
N ARG A 14 7.37 35.71 -43.03
CA ARG A 14 7.83 35.01 -44.26
C ARG A 14 7.59 33.49 -44.09
N ARG A 15 6.58 32.93 -44.76
CA ARG A 15 6.58 32.23 -46.08
C ARG A 15 7.28 30.85 -46.10
N LYS A 16 6.44 29.83 -46.32
CA LYS A 16 6.80 28.49 -46.83
C LYS A 16 7.45 28.58 -48.23
N PRO A 17 8.13 27.51 -48.67
CA PRO A 17 8.07 27.10 -50.07
C PRO A 17 7.46 25.71 -50.25
N VAL A 18 7.01 25.53 -51.49
CA VAL A 18 6.18 24.48 -52.08
C VAL A 18 7.07 23.66 -53.03
N GLU A 19 6.92 22.33 -52.94
CA GLU A 19 6.85 21.33 -54.03
C GLU A 19 7.91 21.30 -55.14
N ASN A 20 8.49 20.11 -55.39
CA ASN A 20 8.44 19.55 -56.75
C ASN A 20 8.62 18.03 -56.82
N ARG A 21 7.70 17.41 -57.58
CA ARG A 21 7.68 16.01 -58.04
C ARG A 21 8.80 15.73 -59.03
N ARG A 22 9.24 14.47 -59.11
CA ARG A 22 9.41 13.76 -60.38
C ARG A 22 9.13 12.26 -60.25
N ARG A 23 8.44 11.75 -61.27
CA ARG A 23 7.85 10.42 -61.46
C ARG A 23 8.81 9.48 -62.18
N HIS A 24 8.70 8.17 -61.92
CA HIS A 24 8.73 7.06 -62.88
C HIS A 24 7.90 5.90 -62.26
N LEU A 25 6.75 5.46 -62.81
CA LEU A 25 6.55 4.51 -63.94
C LEU A 25 7.35 3.22 -63.69
N THR A 26 6.81 1.99 -63.52
CA THR A 26 5.70 1.30 -64.22
C THR A 26 5.16 0.08 -63.45
N ARG A 27 3.86 -0.18 -63.67
CA ARG A 27 3.01 -1.40 -63.64
C ARG A 27 3.53 -2.80 -63.21
N ASP A 28 2.63 -3.43 -62.43
CA ASP A 28 2.08 -4.80 -62.48
C ASP A 28 2.99 -6.02 -62.26
N SER A 29 2.78 -6.73 -61.15
CA SER A 29 2.12 -8.05 -61.18
C SER A 29 1.94 -8.69 -59.79
N GLN A 30 0.72 -9.21 -59.59
CA GLN A 30 0.34 -10.38 -58.79
C GLN A 30 0.22 -10.29 -57.25
N SER A 31 -1.06 -10.28 -56.87
CA SER A 31 -1.70 -10.87 -55.69
C SER A 31 -1.11 -12.19 -55.20
N SER A 32 -0.95 -12.35 -53.88
CA SER A 32 -1.66 -13.41 -53.13
C SER A 32 -1.59 -13.26 -51.60
N SER A 33 -2.71 -13.64 -50.97
CA SER A 33 -2.86 -14.18 -49.61
C SER A 33 -2.53 -13.35 -48.35
N ARG A 34 -3.59 -12.71 -47.84
CA ARG A 34 -4.13 -12.81 -46.46
C ARG A 34 -3.18 -13.32 -45.35
N LYS A 35 -2.87 -12.45 -44.39
CA LYS A 35 -2.69 -12.83 -42.98
C LYS A 35 -3.67 -12.04 -42.12
N SER A 36 -4.65 -12.77 -41.60
CA SER A 36 -5.57 -12.39 -40.54
C SER A 36 -4.80 -11.87 -39.32
N THR A 37 -4.99 -10.61 -39.00
CA THR A 37 -4.62 -10.07 -37.68
C THR A 37 -5.81 -10.28 -36.77
N ASP A 38 -5.57 -11.06 -35.73
CA ASP A 38 -6.48 -11.44 -34.65
C ASP A 38 -6.93 -10.17 -33.90
N GLN A 39 -8.11 -9.66 -34.26
CA GLN A 39 -8.89 -8.73 -33.43
C GLN A 39 -9.80 -9.57 -32.53
N SER A 40 -9.26 -10.03 -31.41
CA SER A 40 -10.05 -10.54 -30.28
C SER A 40 -10.06 -9.51 -29.15
N SER A 41 -10.60 -8.32 -29.46
CA SER A 41 -11.12 -7.42 -28.43
C SER A 41 -12.54 -7.88 -28.07
N SER A 42 -12.64 -8.41 -26.86
CA SER A 42 -13.85 -8.80 -26.12
C SER A 42 -15.13 -8.04 -26.50
N ALA A 43 -15.99 -8.69 -27.27
CA ALA A 43 -17.41 -8.39 -27.27
C ALA A 43 -18.01 -8.95 -25.96
N ALA A 44 -18.04 -8.13 -24.90
CA ALA A 44 -18.94 -8.39 -23.79
C ALA A 44 -20.37 -8.35 -24.33
N SER A 45 -21.14 -9.41 -24.08
CA SER A 45 -22.51 -9.56 -24.54
C SER A 45 -23.39 -8.40 -24.08
N ALA A 46 -24.19 -7.84 -24.99
CA ALA A 46 -25.13 -6.73 -24.73
C ALA A 46 -26.23 -7.03 -23.69
N SER A 47 -26.23 -8.20 -23.06
CA SER A 47 -27.20 -8.65 -22.04
C SER A 47 -26.86 -8.26 -20.60
N ASP A 48 -25.69 -7.66 -20.32
CA ASP A 48 -25.26 -7.31 -18.96
C ASP A 48 -25.26 -5.80 -18.65
N MET A 49 -25.79 -4.99 -19.56
CA MET A 49 -25.89 -3.54 -19.37
C MET A 49 -26.96 -3.20 -18.34
N THR A 50 -26.52 -2.74 -17.18
CA THR A 50 -27.34 -2.33 -16.04
C THR A 50 -27.39 -0.81 -15.95
N HIS A 51 -28.53 -0.30 -15.48
CA HIS A 51 -28.75 1.12 -15.23
C HIS A 51 -29.20 1.32 -13.79
N ILE A 52 -28.44 2.08 -13.01
CA ILE A 52 -28.75 2.39 -11.60
C ILE A 52 -28.83 3.90 -11.44
N VAL A 53 -29.91 4.39 -10.81
CA VAL A 53 -30.04 5.80 -10.43
C VAL A 53 -29.94 5.90 -8.92
N LEU A 54 -29.04 6.75 -8.45
CA LEU A 54 -28.88 7.06 -7.04
C LEU A 54 -29.27 8.51 -6.82
N ALA A 55 -30.00 8.77 -5.74
CA ALA A 55 -30.38 10.10 -5.29
C ALA A 55 -29.84 10.31 -3.88
N PHE A 56 -29.20 11.46 -3.67
CA PHE A 56 -28.64 11.85 -2.38
C PHE A 56 -29.45 13.01 -1.81
N GLU A 57 -29.80 12.96 -0.52
CA GLU A 57 -30.79 13.87 0.08
C GLU A 57 -30.19 15.24 0.42
N ASP A 58 -28.94 15.27 0.90
CA ASP A 58 -28.25 16.51 1.29
C ASP A 58 -27.44 17.10 0.13
N ASN A 59 -28.04 18.09 -0.55
CA ASN A 59 -27.45 18.78 -1.69
C ASN A 59 -26.11 19.47 -1.37
N ARG A 60 -25.82 19.77 -0.11
CA ARG A 60 -24.57 20.46 0.29
C ARG A 60 -23.36 19.55 0.16
N LEU A 61 -23.56 18.24 0.30
CA LEU A 61 -22.50 17.23 0.29
C LEU A 61 -22.18 16.73 -1.13
N ILE A 62 -23.00 17.08 -2.12
CA ILE A 62 -22.89 16.57 -3.49
C ILE A 62 -21.61 17.04 -4.16
N GLY A 63 -21.23 18.29 -3.96
CA GLY A 63 -19.99 18.85 -4.50
C GLY A 63 -18.76 18.11 -4.00
N ASP A 64 -18.74 17.74 -2.71
CA ASP A 64 -17.64 16.97 -2.12
C ASP A 64 -17.68 15.49 -2.54
N LEU A 65 -18.88 14.91 -2.69
CA LEU A 65 -19.07 13.53 -3.11
C LEU A 65 -18.62 13.31 -4.57
N PHE A 66 -19.08 14.15 -5.49
CA PHE A 66 -18.70 14.07 -6.91
C PHE A 66 -17.31 14.64 -7.16
N GLY A 67 -16.84 15.50 -6.26
CA GLY A 67 -15.55 16.17 -6.34
C GLY A 67 -15.59 17.38 -7.26
N GLN A 68 -14.55 18.21 -7.17
CA GLN A 68 -14.41 19.38 -8.02
C GLN A 68 -14.41 18.96 -9.50
N PHE A 69 -15.30 19.54 -10.30
CA PHE A 69 -15.49 19.18 -11.72
C PHE A 69 -15.77 17.68 -11.95
N ASP A 70 -16.50 17.04 -11.03
CA ASP A 70 -16.88 15.62 -11.09
C ASP A 70 -15.68 14.64 -11.09
N GLN A 71 -14.52 15.08 -10.59
CA GLN A 71 -13.28 14.29 -10.61
C GLN A 71 -13.41 12.91 -9.92
N ASN A 72 -14.23 12.78 -8.87
CA ASN A 72 -14.41 11.51 -8.16
C ASN A 72 -15.25 10.55 -9.01
N LEU A 73 -16.27 11.07 -9.73
CA LEU A 73 -17.05 10.28 -10.66
C LEU A 73 -16.20 9.81 -11.84
N ALA A 74 -15.41 10.70 -12.43
CA ALA A 74 -14.49 10.36 -13.51
C ALA A 74 -13.49 9.25 -13.10
N LEU A 75 -13.00 9.29 -11.86
CA LEU A 75 -12.14 8.23 -11.32
C LEU A 75 -12.88 6.89 -11.22
N ILE A 76 -14.13 6.89 -10.75
CA ILE A 76 -14.97 5.69 -10.69
C ILE A 76 -15.25 5.12 -12.09
N GLU A 77 -15.57 5.98 -13.06
CA GLU A 77 -15.77 5.60 -14.47
C GLU A 77 -14.52 4.91 -15.03
N GLN A 78 -13.35 5.54 -14.87
CA GLN A 78 -12.08 5.02 -15.36
C GLN A 78 -11.71 3.67 -14.72
N ARG A 79 -11.98 3.51 -13.42
CA ARG A 79 -11.63 2.28 -12.67
C ARG A 79 -12.53 1.10 -13.02
N LEU A 80 -13.81 1.34 -13.27
CA LEU A 80 -14.81 0.28 -13.43
C LEU A 80 -15.28 0.08 -14.87
N GLY A 81 -14.90 0.98 -15.79
CA GLY A 81 -15.36 0.96 -17.18
C GLY A 81 -16.87 1.18 -17.30
N ILE A 82 -17.42 2.08 -16.49
CA ILE A 82 -18.84 2.47 -16.49
C ILE A 82 -18.99 3.94 -16.84
N ASP A 83 -20.18 4.37 -17.22
CA ASP A 83 -20.56 5.80 -17.33
C ASP A 83 -21.29 6.24 -16.06
N ALA A 84 -20.90 7.37 -15.48
CA ALA A 84 -21.47 7.98 -14.29
C ALA A 84 -21.87 9.44 -14.57
N ILE A 85 -23.16 9.66 -14.81
CA ILE A 85 -23.69 10.97 -15.21
C ILE A 85 -24.36 11.64 -14.01
N ALA A 86 -23.78 12.73 -13.52
CA ALA A 86 -24.37 13.57 -12.47
C ALA A 86 -25.41 14.55 -13.05
N ARG A 87 -26.56 14.66 -12.36
CA ARG A 87 -27.60 15.67 -12.62
C ARG A 87 -28.21 16.14 -11.30
N GLY A 88 -27.81 17.32 -10.84
CA GLY A 88 -28.23 17.84 -9.54
C GLY A 88 -27.77 16.92 -8.42
N ASN A 89 -28.71 16.40 -7.62
CA ASN A 89 -28.44 15.47 -6.52
C ASN A 89 -28.56 14.00 -6.90
N GLN A 90 -28.69 13.71 -8.20
CA GLN A 90 -28.80 12.35 -8.72
C GLN A 90 -27.56 12.00 -9.54
N VAL A 91 -27.15 10.73 -9.46
CA VAL A 91 -26.14 10.15 -10.35
C VAL A 91 -26.70 8.93 -11.02
N THR A 92 -26.50 8.85 -12.33
CA THR A 92 -26.92 7.74 -13.17
C THR A 92 -25.71 6.92 -13.57
N LEU A 93 -25.67 5.65 -13.16
CA LEU A 93 -24.61 4.69 -13.46
C LEU A 93 -25.07 3.76 -14.59
N LYS A 94 -24.25 3.60 -15.62
CA LYS A 94 -24.50 2.71 -16.76
C LYS A 94 -23.29 1.88 -17.09
N GLY A 95 -23.46 0.57 -17.27
CA GLY A 95 -22.35 -0.32 -17.61
C GLY A 95 -22.63 -1.74 -17.16
N SER A 96 -21.59 -2.51 -16.86
CA SER A 96 -21.74 -3.87 -16.35
C SER A 96 -22.47 -3.89 -15.00
N ARG A 97 -23.23 -4.96 -14.73
CA ARG A 97 -23.94 -5.15 -13.45
C ARG A 97 -23.02 -5.05 -12.24
N ALA A 98 -21.88 -5.74 -12.29
CA ALA A 98 -20.89 -5.73 -11.22
C ALA A 98 -20.27 -4.33 -11.03
N GLY A 99 -19.88 -3.66 -12.12
CA GLY A 99 -19.33 -2.31 -12.05
C GLY A 99 -20.33 -1.31 -11.47
N CYS A 100 -21.60 -1.35 -11.89
CA CYS A 100 -22.63 -0.46 -11.34
C CYS A 100 -22.92 -0.74 -9.86
N ALA A 101 -22.95 -2.01 -9.44
CA ALA A 101 -23.16 -2.39 -8.04
C ALA A 101 -22.00 -1.96 -7.14
N GLN A 102 -20.77 -2.12 -7.61
CA GLN A 102 -19.56 -1.67 -6.92
C GLN A 102 -19.52 -0.14 -6.80
N ALA A 103 -19.79 0.58 -7.90
CA ALA A 103 -19.86 2.04 -7.90
C ALA A 103 -20.93 2.56 -6.93
N ARG A 104 -22.10 1.94 -6.92
CA ARG A 104 -23.18 2.26 -5.99
C ARG A 104 -22.71 2.13 -4.54
N THR A 105 -22.14 0.98 -4.19
CA THR A 105 -21.67 0.71 -2.83
C THR A 105 -20.59 1.71 -2.39
N ALA A 106 -19.65 2.04 -3.29
CA ALA A 106 -18.61 3.02 -3.03
C ALA A 106 -19.18 4.44 -2.82
N LEU A 107 -20.11 4.88 -3.68
CA LEU A 107 -20.76 6.19 -3.56
C LEU A 107 -21.61 6.32 -2.31
N GLU A 108 -22.40 5.29 -1.96
CA GLU A 108 -23.18 5.26 -0.73
C GLU A 108 -22.27 5.31 0.52
N ALA A 109 -21.16 4.56 0.53
CA ALA A 109 -20.20 4.58 1.64
C ALA A 109 -19.51 5.96 1.80
N MET A 110 -19.11 6.58 0.69
CA MET A 110 -18.55 7.92 0.68
C MET A 110 -19.55 8.98 1.15
N TYR A 111 -20.81 8.88 0.71
CA TYR A 111 -21.87 9.77 1.16
C TYR A 111 -22.14 9.66 2.68
N GLN A 112 -22.14 8.44 3.23
CA GLN A 112 -22.26 8.24 4.68
C GLN A 112 -21.11 8.87 5.47
N ARG A 113 -19.89 8.92 4.92
CA ARG A 113 -18.75 9.61 5.56
C ARG A 113 -18.95 11.13 5.58
N LEU A 114 -19.41 11.71 4.48
CA LEU A 114 -19.72 13.14 4.41
C LEU A 114 -20.83 13.53 5.40
N LEU A 115 -21.85 12.69 5.56
CA LEU A 115 -22.92 12.90 6.56
C LEU A 115 -22.37 12.92 8.00
N GLN A 116 -21.25 12.24 8.26
CA GLN A 116 -20.55 12.26 9.56
C GLN A 116 -19.59 13.45 9.70
N GLY A 117 -19.56 14.37 8.72
CA GLY A 117 -18.68 15.53 8.72
C GLY A 117 -17.23 15.23 8.36
N GLN A 118 -16.97 14.08 7.71
CA GLN A 118 -15.63 13.71 7.27
C GLN A 118 -15.34 14.23 5.87
N GLU A 119 -14.09 14.57 5.60
CA GLU A 119 -13.63 14.92 4.26
C GLU A 119 -13.38 13.67 3.40
N ILE A 120 -13.52 13.82 2.08
CA ILE A 120 -13.14 12.81 1.09
C ILE A 120 -11.90 13.31 0.35
N HIS A 121 -10.86 12.49 0.34
CA HIS A 121 -9.67 12.71 -0.48
C HIS A 121 -9.61 11.74 -1.67
N PRO A 122 -8.84 12.03 -2.73
CA PRO A 122 -8.76 11.15 -3.90
C PRO A 122 -8.41 9.68 -3.58
N GLY A 123 -7.51 9.46 -2.61
CA GLY A 123 -7.14 8.10 -2.17
C GLY A 123 -8.25 7.35 -1.43
N ASP A 124 -9.30 8.04 -0.99
CA ASP A 124 -10.45 7.44 -0.33
C ASP A 124 -11.46 6.88 -1.36
N VAL A 125 -11.51 7.44 -2.56
CA VAL A 125 -12.33 6.91 -3.67
C VAL A 125 -11.81 5.54 -4.09
N ASP A 126 -10.50 5.43 -4.33
CA ASP A 126 -9.84 4.15 -4.64
C ASP A 126 -10.03 3.13 -3.50
N GLY A 127 -9.95 3.58 -2.25
CA GLY A 127 -10.22 2.74 -1.08
C GLY A 127 -11.67 2.22 -1.05
N ALA A 128 -12.65 3.12 -1.25
CA ALA A 128 -14.06 2.76 -1.27
C ALA A 128 -14.38 1.74 -2.38
N LEU A 129 -13.77 1.89 -3.56
CA LEU A 129 -13.89 0.93 -4.66
C LEU A 129 -13.31 -0.44 -4.29
N ARG A 130 -12.11 -0.51 -3.70
CA ARG A 130 -11.50 -1.78 -3.26
C ARG A 130 -12.37 -2.49 -2.22
N MET A 131 -12.91 -1.74 -1.27
CA MET A 131 -13.78 -2.27 -0.23
C MET A 131 -15.10 -2.79 -0.80
N ALA A 132 -15.71 -2.05 -1.72
CA ALA A 132 -16.94 -2.48 -2.40
C ALA A 132 -16.74 -3.81 -3.16
N ALA A 133 -15.62 -3.97 -3.88
CA ALA A 133 -15.30 -5.23 -4.56
C ALA A 133 -15.15 -6.40 -3.58
N ALA A 134 -14.49 -6.18 -2.43
CA ALA A 134 -14.29 -7.23 -1.44
C ALA A 134 -15.61 -7.68 -0.77
N ALA A 135 -16.52 -6.74 -0.52
CA ALA A 135 -17.85 -7.03 0.04
C ALA A 135 -18.70 -7.87 -0.94
N GLU A 136 -18.64 -7.56 -2.25
CA GLU A 136 -19.35 -8.33 -3.29
C GLU A 136 -18.76 -9.74 -3.45
N ALA A 137 -17.45 -9.88 -3.36
CA ALA A 137 -16.75 -11.15 -3.48
C ALA A 137 -16.96 -12.11 -2.28
N GLN A 138 -17.68 -11.68 -1.22
CA GLN A 138 -17.84 -12.42 0.04
C GLN A 138 -16.52 -12.99 0.57
N LEU A 139 -15.40 -12.29 0.35
CA LEU A 139 -14.10 -12.76 0.80
C LEU A 139 -14.19 -12.93 2.33
N PRO A 140 -13.92 -14.14 2.87
CA PRO A 140 -13.97 -14.38 4.30
C PRO A 140 -12.88 -13.54 4.95
N LEU A 141 -13.28 -12.38 5.47
CA LEU A 141 -12.48 -11.60 6.39
C LEU A 141 -12.55 -12.37 7.72
N PRO A 142 -11.42 -12.79 8.32
CA PRO A 142 -11.39 -13.68 9.49
C PRO A 142 -11.97 -13.07 10.78
N THR A 143 -12.70 -11.95 10.68
CA THR A 143 -13.09 -11.09 11.81
C THR A 143 -14.43 -10.37 11.65
N LEU A 144 -15.13 -10.48 10.52
CA LEU A 144 -16.37 -9.71 10.31
C LEU A 144 -17.58 -10.35 11.00
N GLU A 145 -18.21 -9.61 11.91
CA GLU A 145 -19.61 -9.87 12.25
C GLU A 145 -20.53 -9.49 11.07
N PRO A 146 -21.55 -10.30 10.72
CA PRO A 146 -22.20 -10.19 9.41
C PRO A 146 -23.15 -8.99 9.21
N LYS A 147 -23.29 -8.08 10.18
CA LYS A 147 -24.38 -7.09 10.18
C LYS A 147 -24.08 -5.71 10.76
N SER A 148 -22.86 -5.41 11.20
CA SER A 148 -22.54 -4.03 11.58
C SER A 148 -22.36 -3.21 10.32
N ARG A 149 -23.13 -2.11 10.21
CA ARG A 149 -23.21 -1.12 9.14
C ARG A 149 -21.92 -0.99 8.31
N LEU A 150 -22.08 -0.74 7.00
CA LEU A 150 -21.08 -0.47 5.94
C LEU A 150 -20.01 0.62 6.25
N ALA A 151 -19.82 1.01 7.51
CA ALA A 151 -18.77 1.89 7.97
C ALA A 151 -17.44 1.12 8.09
N PHE A 152 -16.49 1.52 7.25
CA PHE A 152 -15.11 1.06 7.32
C PHE A 152 -14.48 1.39 8.67
N ALA A 153 -13.60 0.52 9.17
CA ALA A 153 -12.88 0.76 10.40
C ALA A 153 -12.05 2.05 10.27
N GLN A 154 -12.09 2.85 11.33
CA GLN A 154 -11.48 4.16 11.36
C GLN A 154 -10.80 4.41 12.69
N ILE A 155 -9.72 5.18 12.65
CA ILE A 155 -8.99 5.64 13.82
C ILE A 155 -9.11 7.16 13.85
N ALA A 156 -9.85 7.67 14.82
CA ALA A 156 -9.92 9.10 15.07
C ALA A 156 -8.75 9.51 15.98
N THR A 157 -7.83 10.34 15.45
CA THR A 157 -6.82 11.04 16.23
C THR A 157 -7.19 12.52 16.34
N ARG A 158 -6.50 13.28 17.20
CA ARG A 158 -6.77 14.72 17.32
C ARG A 158 -6.51 15.51 16.03
N ARG A 159 -5.58 15.06 15.17
CA ARG A 159 -5.24 15.73 13.91
C ARG A 159 -6.11 15.30 12.73
N LYS A 160 -6.47 14.02 12.67
CA LYS A 160 -7.21 13.47 11.52
C LYS A 160 -7.92 12.16 11.85
N THR A 161 -8.93 11.85 11.05
CA THR A 161 -9.53 10.52 11.03
C THR A 161 -8.89 9.71 9.92
N ILE A 162 -8.28 8.58 10.27
CA ILE A 162 -7.70 7.63 9.32
C ILE A 162 -8.72 6.53 9.08
N VAL A 163 -9.13 6.36 7.82
CA VAL A 163 -10.08 5.33 7.40
C VAL A 163 -9.32 4.22 6.69
N ALA A 164 -9.68 2.96 6.95
CA ALA A 164 -9.15 1.82 6.21
C ALA A 164 -9.43 1.97 4.71
N ARG A 165 -8.41 1.74 3.89
CA ARG A 165 -8.49 1.79 2.42
C ARG A 165 -8.45 0.41 1.77
N THR A 166 -8.24 -0.64 2.54
CA THR A 166 -8.24 -2.02 2.07
C THR A 166 -8.92 -2.93 3.09
N PRO A 167 -9.46 -4.09 2.66
CA PRO A 167 -10.09 -5.03 3.58
C PRO A 167 -9.14 -5.53 4.66
N THR A 168 -7.86 -5.74 4.32
CA THR A 168 -6.84 -6.14 5.27
C THR A 168 -6.54 -5.04 6.29
N GLN A 169 -6.55 -3.76 5.88
CA GLN A 169 -6.44 -2.64 6.81
C GLN A 169 -7.63 -2.58 7.77
N ASP A 170 -8.86 -2.79 7.27
CA ASP A 170 -10.07 -2.83 8.11
C ASP A 170 -9.96 -3.97 9.15
N ALA A 171 -9.60 -5.17 8.71
CA ALA A 171 -9.37 -6.31 9.59
C ALA A 171 -8.25 -6.04 10.61
N TYR A 172 -7.19 -5.35 10.20
CA TYR A 172 -6.08 -4.97 11.09
C TYR A 172 -6.52 -4.03 12.19
N ILE A 173 -7.27 -2.97 11.87
CA ILE A 173 -7.78 -2.01 12.85
C ILE A 173 -8.69 -2.72 13.85
N ARG A 174 -9.66 -3.51 13.37
CA ARG A 174 -10.55 -4.28 14.25
C ARG A 174 -9.81 -5.31 15.11
N ALA A 175 -8.73 -5.89 14.58
CA ALA A 175 -7.90 -6.82 15.34
C ALA A 175 -7.20 -6.12 16.52
N MET A 176 -6.80 -4.86 16.37
CA MET A 176 -6.19 -4.08 17.44
C MET A 176 -7.18 -3.74 18.59
N ASP A 177 -8.48 -3.67 18.30
CA ASP A 177 -9.52 -3.48 19.34
C ASP A 177 -9.70 -4.74 20.20
N ARG A 178 -9.71 -5.92 19.58
CA ARG A 178 -10.15 -7.18 20.22
C ARG A 178 -9.04 -8.06 20.80
N ALA A 179 -7.79 -7.88 20.37
CA ALA A 179 -6.66 -8.72 20.76
C ALA A 179 -5.64 -7.93 21.59
N ASP A 180 -4.82 -8.64 22.36
CA ASP A 180 -3.78 -8.02 23.20
C ASP A 180 -2.40 -8.12 22.56
N LEU A 181 -2.17 -9.13 21.71
CA LEU A 181 -0.98 -9.24 20.87
C LEU A 181 -1.39 -9.31 19.40
N ILE A 182 -0.88 -8.38 18.58
CA ILE A 182 -1.23 -8.29 17.17
C ILE A 182 0.03 -8.33 16.33
N PHE A 183 0.10 -9.27 15.39
CA PHE A 183 1.12 -9.31 14.33
C PHE A 183 0.56 -8.72 13.05
N GLY A 184 1.10 -7.56 12.63
CA GLY A 184 0.84 -6.97 11.31
C GLY A 184 2.01 -7.25 10.39
N THR A 185 1.87 -8.20 9.45
CA THR A 185 2.97 -8.64 8.58
C THR A 185 2.72 -8.35 7.12
N GLY A 186 3.75 -7.98 6.37
CA GLY A 186 3.67 -7.86 4.92
C GLY A 186 4.48 -6.70 4.35
N PRO A 187 4.33 -6.40 3.04
CA PRO A 187 5.20 -5.49 2.32
C PRO A 187 5.25 -4.06 2.87
N ALA A 188 6.27 -3.30 2.47
CA ALA A 188 6.36 -1.88 2.76
C ALA A 188 5.26 -1.09 2.03
N GLY A 189 4.68 -0.07 2.69
CA GLY A 189 3.63 0.77 2.10
C GLY A 189 2.20 0.20 2.17
N THR A 190 1.99 -0.89 2.90
CA THR A 190 0.64 -1.42 3.22
C THR A 190 -0.03 -0.70 4.39
N GLY A 191 0.70 0.18 5.07
CA GLY A 191 0.20 0.99 6.19
C GLY A 191 0.26 0.31 7.56
N LYS A 192 0.82 -0.90 7.68
CA LYS A 192 0.89 -1.66 8.94
C LYS A 192 1.41 -0.86 10.14
N THR A 193 2.61 -0.28 10.04
CA THR A 193 3.21 0.51 11.12
C THR A 193 2.46 1.82 11.35
N PHE A 194 2.05 2.48 10.26
CA PHE A 194 1.33 3.74 10.31
C PHE A 194 -0.01 3.63 11.05
N LEU A 195 -0.81 2.62 10.71
CA LEU A 195 -2.11 2.35 11.35
C LEU A 195 -1.93 1.97 12.83
N ALA A 196 -0.88 1.22 13.14
CA ALA A 196 -0.58 0.84 14.52
C ALA A 196 -0.18 2.04 15.38
N VAL A 197 0.66 2.94 14.87
CA VAL A 197 1.01 4.20 15.55
C VAL A 197 -0.22 5.09 15.72
N ALA A 198 -1.06 5.21 14.68
CA ALA A 198 -2.32 5.95 14.76
C ALA A 198 -3.24 5.41 15.86
N TYR A 199 -3.43 4.10 15.90
CA TYR A 199 -4.27 3.44 16.90
C TYR A 199 -3.72 3.67 18.31
N ALA A 200 -2.41 3.49 18.49
CA ALA A 200 -1.74 3.68 19.77
C ALA A 200 -1.83 5.14 20.27
N ALA A 201 -1.63 6.11 19.38
CA ALA A 201 -1.80 7.53 19.68
C ALA A 201 -3.24 7.84 20.10
N ALA A 202 -4.24 7.28 19.41
CA ALA A 202 -5.64 7.48 19.75
C ALA A 202 -5.99 6.94 21.15
N LEU A 203 -5.50 5.75 21.52
CA LEU A 203 -5.68 5.19 22.86
C LEU A 203 -5.02 6.07 23.93
N LEU A 204 -3.80 6.55 23.68
CA LEU A 204 -3.10 7.42 24.60
C LEU A 204 -3.84 8.76 24.80
N GLU A 205 -4.34 9.36 23.72
CA GLU A 205 -5.06 10.64 23.80
C GLU A 205 -6.42 10.53 24.50
N ARG A 206 -7.09 9.37 24.40
CA ARG A 206 -8.33 9.08 25.15
C ARG A 206 -8.09 8.77 26.62
N GLY A 207 -6.84 8.50 27.01
CA GLY A 207 -6.49 8.06 28.35
C GLY A 207 -6.79 6.58 28.61
N ASP A 208 -7.06 5.81 27.55
CA ASP A 208 -7.29 4.36 27.65
C ASP A 208 -6.01 3.62 28.08
N VAL A 209 -4.85 4.20 27.76
CA VAL A 209 -3.54 3.76 28.24
C VAL A 209 -2.75 4.92 28.81
N ALA A 210 -1.84 4.64 29.75
CA ALA A 210 -0.98 5.67 30.35
C ALA A 210 0.28 5.95 29.53
N ARG A 211 0.74 5.01 28.71
CA ARG A 211 2.01 5.11 27.96
C ARG A 211 1.94 4.53 26.55
N LEU A 212 2.72 5.12 25.66
CA LEU A 212 3.02 4.61 24.33
C LEU A 212 4.52 4.34 24.21
N ILE A 213 4.90 3.09 23.95
CA ILE A 213 6.29 2.67 23.81
C ILE A 213 6.50 2.15 22.39
N LEU A 214 7.41 2.77 21.65
CA LEU A 214 7.73 2.42 20.26
C LEU A 214 9.18 1.96 20.21
N SER A 215 9.38 0.75 19.70
CA SER A 215 10.67 0.10 19.66
C SER A 215 11.00 -0.40 18.26
N ARG A 216 12.28 -0.34 17.91
CA ARG A 216 12.83 -0.90 16.67
C ARG A 216 14.13 -1.66 17.01
N PRO A 217 14.39 -2.84 16.43
CA PRO A 217 15.69 -3.49 16.59
C PRO A 217 16.78 -2.63 15.94
N ALA A 218 17.94 -2.52 16.60
CA ALA A 218 19.11 -1.94 15.99
C ALA A 218 19.69 -2.96 15.01
N VAL A 219 19.70 -2.61 13.73
CA VAL A 219 20.18 -3.46 12.65
C VAL A 219 21.09 -2.61 11.80
N GLU A 220 22.31 -3.08 11.61
CA GLU A 220 23.31 -2.39 10.82
C GLU A 220 22.94 -2.54 9.34
N ALA A 221 22.08 -1.66 8.83
CA ALA A 221 21.76 -1.59 7.41
C ALA A 221 22.93 -0.99 6.62
N GLY A 222 24.02 -1.74 6.50
CA GLY A 222 25.16 -1.41 5.63
C GLY A 222 26.19 -0.43 6.19
N GLU A 223 25.88 0.34 7.24
CA GLU A 223 26.84 1.19 7.96
C GLU A 223 27.00 0.70 9.41
N ARG A 224 28.25 0.49 9.87
CA ARG A 224 28.48 0.09 11.27
C ARG A 224 28.06 1.25 12.16
N LEU A 225 27.16 0.99 13.10
CA LEU A 225 26.66 1.98 14.09
C LEU A 225 27.81 2.67 14.85
N GLY A 226 28.98 2.02 14.89
CA GLY A 226 30.20 2.50 15.52
C GLY A 226 30.86 3.76 14.92
N PHE A 227 30.47 4.26 13.75
CA PHE A 227 31.18 5.39 13.09
C PHE A 227 30.50 6.76 13.16
N LEU A 228 29.25 6.88 13.64
CA LEU A 228 28.64 8.20 13.83
C LEU A 228 29.24 8.88 15.08
N PRO A 229 29.82 10.09 14.99
CA PRO A 229 30.25 10.85 16.17
C PRO A 229 29.02 11.34 16.96
N GLY A 230 29.06 11.30 18.30
CA GLY A 230 27.96 11.75 19.17
C GLY A 230 27.60 10.77 20.29
N GLU A 231 26.62 11.13 21.11
CA GLU A 231 26.06 10.28 22.16
C GLU A 231 25.31 9.08 21.57
N MET A 232 25.14 7.99 22.32
CA MET A 232 24.48 6.77 21.82
C MET A 232 23.08 7.03 21.25
N LYS A 233 22.39 8.05 21.77
CA LYS A 233 21.10 8.52 21.27
C LYS A 233 21.21 9.11 19.87
N ASP A 234 22.17 10.00 19.62
CA ASP A 234 22.37 10.66 18.33
C ASP A 234 22.69 9.68 17.21
N LYS A 235 23.29 8.53 17.54
CA LYS A 235 23.62 7.47 16.57
C LYS A 235 22.41 6.62 16.16
N VAL A 236 21.41 6.50 17.03
CA VAL A 236 20.25 5.62 16.80
C VAL A 236 19.03 6.41 16.32
N ASP A 237 18.99 7.72 16.61
CA ASP A 237 17.90 8.63 16.21
C ASP A 237 17.56 8.60 14.70
N PRO A 238 18.52 8.48 13.75
CA PRO A 238 18.18 8.37 12.33
C PRO A 238 17.29 7.15 12.00
N TYR A 239 17.52 6.00 12.67
CA TYR A 239 16.73 4.78 12.47
C TYR A 239 15.34 4.87 13.10
N LEU A 240 15.18 5.73 14.10
CA LEU A 240 13.91 5.96 14.78
C LEU A 240 13.12 7.11 14.13
N ARG A 241 13.72 7.87 13.21
CA ARG A 241 13.09 9.02 12.54
C ARG A 241 11.72 8.73 11.92
N PRO A 242 11.50 7.63 11.18
CA PRO A 242 10.17 7.33 10.63
C PRO A 242 9.08 7.18 11.69
N ILE A 243 9.43 6.72 12.89
CA ILE A 243 8.51 6.58 14.02
C ILE A 243 8.13 7.96 14.57
N TYR A 244 9.10 8.87 14.70
CA TYR A 244 8.84 10.25 15.10
C TYR A 244 7.93 10.96 14.09
N ASP A 245 8.23 10.84 12.80
CA ASP A 245 7.44 11.50 11.75
C ASP A 245 5.98 11.00 11.77
N ALA A 246 5.75 9.70 11.96
CA ALA A 246 4.42 9.13 12.13
C ALA A 246 3.70 9.71 13.36
N LEU A 247 4.37 9.87 14.50
CA LEU A 247 3.78 10.48 15.70
C LEU A 247 3.31 11.92 15.46
N TYR A 248 4.15 12.75 14.83
CA TYR A 248 3.81 14.15 14.53
C TYR A 248 2.65 14.29 13.53
N GLU A 249 2.44 13.28 12.70
CA GLU A 249 1.29 13.21 11.80
C GLU A 249 0.00 12.84 12.53
N MET A 250 0.07 12.09 13.65
CA MET A 250 -1.09 11.68 14.45
C MET A 250 -1.48 12.70 15.52
N MET A 251 -0.50 13.36 16.13
CA MET A 251 -0.67 14.19 17.32
C MET A 251 -0.05 15.59 17.11
N PRO A 252 -0.61 16.64 17.74
CA PRO A 252 0.04 17.97 17.76
C PRO A 252 1.47 17.90 18.28
N ALA A 253 2.39 18.66 17.69
CA ALA A 253 3.82 18.59 18.00
C ALA A 253 4.10 18.84 19.49
N GLU A 254 3.43 19.83 20.08
CA GLU A 254 3.60 20.19 21.48
C GLU A 254 3.19 19.06 22.43
N LYS A 255 2.21 18.23 22.03
CA LYS A 255 1.82 17.05 22.79
C LYS A 255 2.84 15.92 22.66
N VAL A 256 3.37 15.70 21.45
CA VAL A 256 4.41 14.69 21.21
C VAL A 256 5.65 15.03 22.03
N ASP A 257 6.12 16.27 21.96
CA ASP A 257 7.29 16.74 22.69
C ASP A 257 7.12 16.61 24.20
N ARG A 258 5.97 17.03 24.74
CA ARG A 258 5.65 16.87 26.16
C ARG A 258 5.55 15.40 26.55
N GLY A 259 4.97 14.57 25.69
CA GLY A 259 4.87 13.13 25.89
C GLY A 259 6.24 12.47 25.98
N LEU A 260 7.17 12.85 25.09
CA LEU A 260 8.56 12.39 25.08
C LEU A 260 9.31 12.86 26.34
N GLN A 261 9.17 14.13 26.71
CA GLN A 261 9.84 14.68 27.90
C GLN A 261 9.34 14.06 29.21
N SER A 262 8.04 13.76 29.30
CA SER A 262 7.43 13.14 30.50
C SER A 262 7.61 11.63 30.57
N GLY A 263 8.08 10.98 29.50
CA GLY A 263 8.14 9.51 29.39
C GLY A 263 6.79 8.84 29.14
N MET A 264 5.74 9.63 28.84
CA MET A 264 4.45 9.12 28.41
C MET A 264 4.53 8.50 27.01
N ILE A 265 5.34 9.10 26.14
CA ILE A 265 5.74 8.53 24.84
C ILE A 265 7.21 8.18 24.96
N GLU A 266 7.56 6.94 24.65
CA GLU A 266 8.94 6.48 24.67
C GLU A 266 9.28 5.89 23.30
N VAL A 267 10.33 6.41 22.67
CA VAL A 267 10.89 5.86 21.43
C VAL A 267 12.29 5.38 21.75
N ALA A 268 12.51 4.06 21.74
CA ALA A 268 13.75 3.48 22.24
C ALA A 268 14.16 2.21 21.46
N PRO A 269 15.47 1.90 21.40
CA PRO A 269 15.92 0.65 20.80
C PRO A 269 15.42 -0.58 21.59
N LEU A 270 15.25 -1.71 20.90
CA LEU A 270 14.74 -2.96 21.49
C LEU A 270 15.49 -3.42 22.74
N ALA A 271 16.80 -3.14 22.84
CA ALA A 271 17.61 -3.50 24.00
C ALA A 271 17.10 -2.90 25.32
N PHE A 272 16.44 -1.73 25.28
CA PHE A 272 15.90 -1.03 26.45
C PHE A 272 14.65 -1.69 27.02
N MET A 273 14.08 -2.69 26.33
CA MET A 273 12.92 -3.44 26.81
C MET A 273 13.30 -4.51 27.83
N ARG A 274 14.59 -4.85 27.95
CA ARG A 274 15.07 -5.92 28.83
C ARG A 274 14.75 -5.62 30.30
N GLY A 275 14.22 -6.60 31.01
CA GLY A 275 13.95 -6.51 32.45
C GLY A 275 12.74 -5.66 32.82
N ARG A 276 11.98 -5.17 31.84
CA ARG A 276 10.77 -4.37 32.10
C ARG A 276 9.51 -5.23 32.16
N THR A 277 8.50 -4.72 32.85
CA THR A 277 7.11 -5.16 32.71
C THR A 277 6.33 -3.94 32.24
N LEU A 278 5.68 -4.07 31.08
CA LEU A 278 5.03 -2.97 30.39
C LEU A 278 3.54 -3.05 30.64
N SER A 279 3.10 -2.52 31.78
CA SER A 279 1.68 -2.43 32.17
C SER A 279 1.08 -1.07 31.78
N ASN A 280 -0.23 -1.07 31.55
CA ASN A 280 -1.05 0.07 31.13
C ASN A 280 -0.43 0.87 29.97
N ALA A 281 0.01 0.17 28.92
CA ALA A 281 0.72 0.75 27.79
C ALA A 281 0.36 0.10 26.45
N VAL A 282 0.45 0.87 25.37
CA VAL A 282 0.57 0.28 24.02
C VAL A 282 2.05 0.20 23.68
N VAL A 283 2.51 -1.00 23.31
CA VAL A 283 3.90 -1.29 22.99
C VAL A 283 3.99 -1.74 21.52
N LEU A 284 4.72 -0.99 20.70
CA LEU A 284 4.94 -1.29 19.30
C LEU A 284 6.36 -1.78 19.06
N LEU A 285 6.52 -2.87 18.32
CA LEU A 285 7.79 -3.31 17.77
C LEU A 285 7.74 -3.23 16.25
N ASP A 286 8.45 -2.27 15.68
CA ASP A 286 8.58 -2.10 14.24
C ASP A 286 9.82 -2.81 13.68
N GLU A 287 9.79 -3.14 12.39
CA GLU A 287 10.80 -3.97 11.69
C GLU A 287 11.16 -5.25 12.43
N ALA A 288 10.15 -5.93 12.98
CA ALA A 288 10.31 -7.11 13.79
C ALA A 288 11.01 -8.27 13.07
N GLN A 289 11.03 -8.29 11.72
CA GLN A 289 11.74 -9.29 10.94
C GLN A 289 13.24 -9.31 11.24
N ASN A 290 13.78 -8.19 11.72
CA ASN A 290 15.18 -8.04 12.09
C ASN A 290 15.46 -8.29 13.57
N THR A 291 14.55 -8.99 14.27
CA THR A 291 14.81 -9.54 15.60
C THR A 291 15.27 -10.97 15.52
N THR A 292 16.16 -11.38 16.42
CA THR A 292 16.46 -12.79 16.67
C THR A 292 15.35 -13.45 17.48
N SER A 293 15.27 -14.79 17.44
CA SER A 293 14.42 -15.61 18.32
C SER A 293 14.46 -15.19 19.79
N MET A 294 15.67 -14.98 20.32
CA MET A 294 15.88 -14.59 21.71
C MET A 294 15.34 -13.18 22.00
N GLN A 295 15.58 -12.22 21.10
CA GLN A 295 15.06 -10.86 21.24
C GLN A 295 13.53 -10.81 21.15
N MET A 296 12.93 -11.57 20.22
CA MET A 296 11.47 -11.67 20.10
C MET A 296 10.86 -12.25 21.37
N LYS A 297 11.38 -13.38 21.87
CA LYS A 297 10.93 -13.97 23.14
C LYS A 297 11.11 -13.01 24.32
N MET A 298 12.24 -12.32 24.38
CA MET A 298 12.51 -11.32 25.41
C MET A 298 11.43 -10.22 25.38
N PHE A 299 11.11 -9.69 24.21
CA PHE A 299 10.15 -8.62 24.01
C PHE A 299 8.71 -9.03 24.32
N LEU A 300 8.24 -10.15 23.75
CA LEU A 300 6.86 -10.63 23.95
C LEU A 300 6.56 -10.92 25.42
N THR A 301 7.56 -11.39 26.18
CA THR A 301 7.41 -11.65 27.62
C THR A 301 7.46 -10.39 28.49
N ARG A 302 7.52 -9.18 27.91
CA ARG A 302 7.41 -7.92 28.65
C ARG A 302 5.97 -7.41 28.77
N LEU A 303 5.01 -8.00 28.04
CA LEU A 303 3.61 -7.59 28.07
C LEU A 303 3.04 -7.69 29.49
N GLY A 304 2.58 -6.57 30.04
CA GLY A 304 1.95 -6.49 31.36
C GLY A 304 0.43 -6.32 31.28
N GLU A 305 -0.21 -6.23 32.44
CA GLU A 305 -1.66 -6.04 32.55
C GLU A 305 -2.12 -4.68 32.00
N GLY A 306 -3.30 -4.65 31.38
CA GLY A 306 -3.89 -3.45 30.78
C GLY A 306 -3.10 -2.92 29.58
N SER A 307 -2.25 -3.75 28.97
CA SER A 307 -1.41 -3.36 27.84
C SER A 307 -1.77 -4.09 26.57
N LYS A 308 -1.42 -3.48 25.44
CA LYS A 308 -1.47 -4.10 24.12
C LYS A 308 -0.10 -4.07 23.47
N MET A 309 0.23 -5.11 22.73
CA MET A 309 1.47 -5.22 21.98
C MET A 309 1.19 -5.41 20.50
N ILE A 310 1.78 -4.56 19.68
CA ILE A 310 1.63 -4.59 18.23
C ILE A 310 3.01 -4.81 17.62
N VAL A 311 3.17 -5.90 16.87
CA VAL A 311 4.43 -6.28 16.23
C VAL A 311 4.25 -6.14 14.72
N THR A 312 5.03 -5.27 14.09
CA THR A 312 5.00 -5.01 12.65
C THR A 312 6.31 -5.42 11.99
N GLY A 313 6.21 -5.99 10.78
CA GLY A 313 7.40 -6.36 10.02
C GLY A 313 7.09 -7.05 8.70
N ASP A 314 8.13 -7.33 7.92
CA ASP A 314 8.03 -8.09 6.68
C ASP A 314 8.92 -9.34 6.75
N PRO A 315 8.36 -10.55 6.95
CA PRO A 315 9.16 -11.79 7.02
C PRO A 315 9.99 -12.09 5.76
N SER A 316 9.75 -11.41 4.64
CA SER A 316 10.54 -11.55 3.41
C SER A 316 11.78 -10.65 3.35
N GLN A 317 11.88 -9.62 4.21
CA GLN A 317 12.96 -8.60 4.21
C GLN A 317 13.86 -8.74 5.44
N ILE A 318 14.46 -9.91 5.64
CA ILE A 318 15.31 -10.19 6.81
C ILE A 318 16.73 -9.67 6.56
N ASP A 319 17.15 -8.68 7.33
CA ASP A 319 18.49 -8.08 7.29
C ASP A 319 19.45 -8.66 8.35
N LEU A 320 19.07 -9.78 8.98
CA LEU A 320 19.91 -10.44 9.98
C LEU A 320 21.16 -11.08 9.35
N PRO A 321 22.29 -11.12 10.08
CA PRO A 321 23.47 -11.85 9.65
C PRO A 321 23.17 -13.31 9.29
N ALA A 322 23.90 -13.83 8.29
CA ALA A 322 23.72 -15.19 7.81
C ALA A 322 23.80 -16.23 8.95
N GLY A 323 22.87 -17.18 8.96
CA GLY A 323 22.77 -18.23 9.98
C GLY A 323 21.91 -17.88 11.19
N GLN A 324 21.46 -16.62 11.34
CA GLN A 324 20.52 -16.26 12.41
C GLN A 324 19.06 -16.47 11.96
N LYS A 325 18.27 -17.09 12.83
CA LYS A 325 16.83 -17.26 12.62
C LYS A 325 16.09 -15.99 13.02
N SER A 326 15.24 -15.49 12.12
CA SER A 326 14.32 -14.38 12.44
C SER A 326 13.30 -14.81 13.50
N GLY A 327 13.25 -14.04 14.58
CA GLY A 327 12.33 -14.21 15.68
C GLY A 327 10.88 -13.93 15.29
N LEU A 328 10.64 -12.98 14.38
CA LEU A 328 9.30 -12.76 13.82
C LEU A 328 8.79 -14.02 13.12
N ARG A 329 9.57 -14.58 12.20
CA ARG A 329 9.16 -15.77 11.44
C ARG A 329 8.89 -16.97 12.36
N GLU A 330 9.68 -17.10 13.42
CA GLU A 330 9.46 -18.14 14.43
C GLU A 330 8.19 -17.89 15.26
N ALA A 331 7.98 -16.68 15.75
CA ALA A 331 6.83 -16.31 16.57
C ALA A 331 5.51 -16.49 15.80
N LEU A 332 5.47 -16.14 14.51
CA LEU A 332 4.29 -16.37 13.66
C LEU A 332 3.86 -17.84 13.63
N GLY A 333 4.80 -18.79 13.66
CA GLY A 333 4.48 -20.21 13.71
C GLY A 333 4.10 -20.68 15.12
N LEU A 334 4.89 -20.28 16.13
CA LEU A 334 4.71 -20.75 17.51
C LEU A 334 3.45 -20.22 18.19
N LEU A 335 2.97 -19.04 17.81
CA LEU A 335 1.87 -18.34 18.47
C LEU A 335 0.57 -18.38 17.66
N THR A 336 0.42 -19.38 16.78
CA THR A 336 -0.76 -19.52 15.91
C THR A 336 -2.02 -19.83 16.70
N ASP A 337 -1.93 -20.73 17.69
CA ASP A 337 -3.08 -21.28 18.41
C ASP A 337 -3.32 -20.63 19.78
N ILE A 338 -2.72 -19.46 20.03
CA ILE A 338 -2.86 -18.76 21.31
C ILE A 338 -4.03 -17.78 21.22
N GLU A 339 -4.99 -17.93 22.13
CA GLU A 339 -6.10 -17.00 22.29
C GLU A 339 -5.60 -15.58 22.56
N ALA A 340 -6.34 -14.57 22.09
CA ALA A 340 -5.97 -13.15 22.16
C ALA A 340 -4.70 -12.75 21.37
N VAL A 341 -4.14 -13.65 20.54
CA VAL A 341 -3.15 -13.31 19.51
C VAL A 341 -3.82 -13.20 18.14
N ALA A 342 -3.66 -12.06 17.49
CA ALA A 342 -4.17 -11.84 16.13
C ALA A 342 -3.03 -11.77 15.12
N HIS A 343 -3.16 -12.50 14.01
CA HIS A 343 -2.21 -12.46 12.89
C HIS A 343 -2.89 -11.87 11.67
N ILE A 344 -2.39 -10.74 11.19
CA ILE A 344 -2.90 -10.04 10.01
C ILE A 344 -1.79 -9.96 8.98
N ARG A 345 -2.02 -10.56 7.82
CA ARG A 345 -1.07 -10.64 6.72
C ARG A 345 -1.52 -9.75 5.56
N PHE A 346 -0.83 -8.63 5.41
CA PHE A 346 -0.89 -7.77 4.24
C PHE A 346 -0.17 -8.39 3.05
N ASN A 347 -0.64 -8.06 1.86
CA ASN A 347 -0.03 -8.45 0.60
C ASN A 347 0.18 -7.23 -0.31
N GLU A 348 0.68 -7.46 -1.54
CA GLU A 348 0.99 -6.38 -2.49
C GLU A 348 -0.24 -5.57 -2.91
N THR A 349 -1.43 -6.18 -2.93
CA THR A 349 -2.69 -5.48 -3.26
C THR A 349 -3.12 -4.50 -2.16
N ASP A 350 -2.59 -4.67 -0.94
CA ASP A 350 -2.84 -3.76 0.18
C ASP A 350 -1.96 -2.50 0.14
N VAL A 351 -1.03 -2.41 -0.81
CA VAL A 351 -0.16 -1.24 -0.93
C VAL A 351 -0.99 -0.05 -1.39
N VAL A 352 -1.01 1.00 -0.57
CA VAL A 352 -1.69 2.25 -0.86
C VAL A 352 -0.62 3.34 -0.95
N ARG A 353 -0.16 3.56 -2.18
CA ARG A 353 0.82 4.61 -2.50
C ARG A 353 0.20 5.57 -3.50
N HIS A 354 0.80 6.75 -3.59
CA HIS A 354 0.48 7.70 -4.65
C HIS A 354 0.65 7.04 -6.04
N GLU A 355 -0.24 7.35 -6.98
CA GLU A 355 -0.26 6.72 -8.31
C GLU A 355 1.10 6.80 -9.03
N LEU A 356 1.72 7.98 -9.00
CA LEU A 356 3.07 8.18 -9.55
C LEU A 356 4.10 7.22 -8.94
N VAL A 357 4.08 7.00 -7.62
CA VAL A 357 5.00 6.07 -6.96
C VAL A 357 4.73 4.64 -7.41
N GLY A 358 3.46 4.26 -7.57
CA GLY A 358 3.09 2.97 -8.15
C GLY A 358 3.67 2.78 -9.55
N ARG A 359 3.50 3.78 -10.43
CA ARG A 359 4.05 3.78 -11.80
C ARG A 359 5.58 3.69 -11.82
N ILE A 360 6.26 4.38 -10.91
CA ILE A 360 7.72 4.31 -10.76
C ILE A 360 8.13 2.90 -10.35
N VAL A 361 7.52 2.32 -9.32
CA VAL A 361 7.84 0.96 -8.86
C VAL A 361 7.64 -0.06 -9.98
N THR A 362 6.51 0.00 -10.69
CA THR A 362 6.24 -0.88 -11.83
C THR A 362 7.29 -0.74 -12.95
N ALA A 363 7.78 0.48 -13.22
CA ALA A 363 8.83 0.69 -14.21
C ALA A 363 10.15 0.02 -13.81
N TYR A 364 10.55 0.11 -12.54
CA TYR A 364 11.74 -0.55 -12.01
C TYR A 364 11.59 -2.08 -11.98
N ASP A 365 10.45 -2.60 -11.53
CA ASP A 365 10.17 -4.04 -11.48
C ASP A 365 10.22 -4.67 -12.87
N ASN A 366 9.69 -3.98 -13.88
CA ASN A 366 9.76 -4.44 -15.27
C ASN A 366 11.21 -4.48 -15.78
N ALA A 367 12.01 -3.45 -15.51
CA ALA A 367 13.42 -3.44 -15.88
C ALA A 367 14.21 -4.58 -15.20
N SER A 368 14.00 -4.81 -13.90
CA SER A 368 14.64 -5.92 -13.17
C SER A 368 14.22 -7.29 -13.70
N ARG A 369 12.93 -7.47 -14.06
CA ARG A 369 12.44 -8.69 -14.70
C ARG A 369 13.10 -8.90 -16.07
N GLU A 370 13.17 -7.87 -16.91
CA GLU A 370 13.82 -7.95 -18.21
C GLU A 370 15.32 -8.32 -18.09
N GLU A 371 16.03 -7.75 -17.12
CA GLU A 371 17.42 -8.10 -16.83
C GLU A 371 17.58 -9.56 -16.39
N SER A 372 16.70 -10.04 -15.50
CA SER A 372 16.73 -11.43 -15.02
C SER A 372 16.48 -12.43 -16.17
N VAL A 373 15.50 -12.15 -17.03
CA VAL A 373 15.20 -12.96 -18.22
C VAL A 373 16.36 -12.90 -19.23
N ALA A 374 16.97 -11.74 -19.43
CA ALA A 374 18.14 -11.60 -20.30
C ALA A 374 19.37 -12.33 -19.75
N ARG A 375 19.51 -12.42 -18.43
CA ARG A 375 20.58 -13.19 -17.77
C ARG A 375 20.35 -14.70 -17.90
N GLU A 376 19.11 -15.15 -17.73
CA GLU A 376 18.73 -16.55 -17.90
C GLU A 376 18.88 -17.02 -19.36
N ARG A 377 18.48 -16.19 -20.33
CA ARG A 377 18.73 -16.46 -21.76
C ARG A 377 20.21 -16.61 -22.07
N ARG A 378 21.05 -15.67 -21.59
CA ARG A 378 22.51 -15.74 -21.76
C ARG A 378 23.14 -16.98 -21.08
N PHE A 379 22.61 -17.40 -19.93
CA PHE A 379 23.05 -18.63 -19.26
C PHE A 379 22.68 -19.88 -20.07
N ASN A 380 21.46 -19.94 -20.59
CA ASN A 380 20.98 -21.05 -21.41
C ASN A 380 21.69 -21.13 -22.78
N GLU A 381 22.03 -19.99 -23.39
CA GLU A 381 22.82 -19.94 -24.62
C GLU A 381 24.25 -20.46 -24.41
N ARG A 382 24.93 -20.04 -23.33
CA ARG A 382 26.26 -20.56 -22.97
C ARG A 382 26.29 -22.06 -22.70
N ASN A 383 25.24 -22.60 -22.07
CA ASN A 383 25.15 -24.04 -21.81
C ASN A 383 24.84 -24.85 -23.08
N ARG A 384 24.24 -24.25 -24.10
CA ARG A 384 24.04 -24.89 -25.41
C ARG A 384 25.33 -24.93 -26.22
N ASP A 385 26.14 -23.88 -26.19
CA ASP A 385 27.42 -23.83 -26.91
C ASP A 385 28.49 -24.76 -26.29
N ASN A 386 28.48 -24.94 -24.96
CA ASN A 386 29.38 -25.88 -24.28
C ASN A 386 28.95 -27.36 -24.39
N GLY A 387 27.82 -27.68 -25.02
CA GLY A 387 27.26 -29.03 -25.10
C GLY A 387 27.61 -29.81 -26.37
N GLN A 388 28.45 -29.28 -27.28
CA GLN A 388 28.78 -29.93 -28.56
C GLN A 388 30.14 -30.65 -28.65
N ASP A 389 31.02 -30.57 -27.64
CA ASP A 389 32.26 -31.36 -27.59
C ASP A 389 32.22 -32.40 -26.46
N GLY A 390 31.63 -33.56 -26.76
CA GLY A 390 31.54 -34.66 -25.82
C GLY A 390 31.20 -35.97 -26.52
N ALA A 391 32.03 -36.41 -27.46
CA ALA A 391 31.97 -37.77 -27.97
C ALA A 391 32.07 -38.75 -26.77
N PRO A 392 31.16 -39.74 -26.63
CA PRO A 392 31.19 -40.65 -25.48
C PRO A 392 32.47 -41.50 -25.53
N PRO A 393 33.13 -41.77 -24.39
CA PRO A 393 34.30 -42.64 -24.36
C PRO A 393 33.86 -44.07 -24.69
N ARG A 394 34.60 -44.74 -25.58
CA ARG A 394 34.36 -46.16 -25.90
C ARG A 394 34.58 -47.03 -24.66
N PRO A 395 33.75 -48.06 -24.42
CA PRO A 395 33.93 -48.96 -23.29
C PRO A 395 35.21 -49.79 -23.48
N ARG A 396 36.05 -49.86 -22.44
CA ARG A 396 37.19 -50.77 -22.38
C ARG A 396 36.68 -52.20 -22.17
N GLU A 397 37.02 -53.09 -23.09
CA GLU A 397 36.88 -54.53 -22.94
C GLU A 397 37.68 -55.02 -21.71
N ALA A 398 37.02 -55.80 -20.86
CA ALA A 398 37.67 -56.61 -19.86
C ALA A 398 38.07 -57.95 -20.51
N ALA A 399 39.36 -58.28 -20.51
CA ALA A 399 39.84 -59.63 -20.79
C ALA A 399 41.18 -59.91 -20.10
N ALA A 400 41.17 -60.95 -19.24
CA ALA A 400 42.24 -61.88 -18.86
C ALA A 400 43.56 -61.29 -18.32
N SER A 401 44.00 -61.60 -17.09
CA SER A 401 44.31 -62.93 -16.54
C SER A 401 44.55 -62.83 -15.04
#